data_AF-A0A0F5ANE1-F1
#
_entry.id   AF-A0A0F5ANE1-F1
#
_cell.length_a   1.000
_cell.length_b   1.000
_cell.length_c   1.000
_cell.angle_alpha   90.00
_cell.angle_beta   90.00
_cell.angle_gamma   90.00
#
_symmetry.space_group_name_H-M   'P 1'
#
loop_
_entity.id
_entity.type
_entity.pdbx_description
1 polymer ?
#
loop_
_entity_poly.entity_id
_entity_poly.type
_entity_poly.pdbx_seq_one_letter_code
_entity_poly.pdbx_strand_id
1 'polypeptide(L)'
;MQADQLQQLRETGQISLSLLATDDMGEILGHIAITDAQTANNTQEITLWHSPDADLVMPLLDEAESTLFELGYSLLKIAPSDVAEKAEFAPLDPDDTWWYKQLAAATST
;
A
#
# COMPACT_ATOMS: atom_id res chain seq x y z
N MET A 1 9.83 -13.65 -9.00
CA MET A 1 9.40 -12.41 -9.69
C MET A 1 9.01 -11.32 -8.69
N GLN A 2 7.93 -11.43 -7.90
CA GLN A 2 7.61 -10.40 -6.89
C GLN A 2 8.66 -10.29 -5.76
N ALA A 3 9.17 -11.42 -5.28
CA ALA A 3 10.24 -11.43 -4.26
C ALA A 3 11.54 -10.77 -4.74
N ASP A 4 11.94 -11.00 -5.99
CA ASP A 4 13.15 -10.42 -6.59
C ASP A 4 13.01 -8.90 -6.77
N GLN A 5 11.83 -8.45 -7.22
CA GLN A 5 11.50 -7.03 -7.34
C GLN A 5 11.52 -6.35 -5.97
N LEU A 6 10.89 -6.94 -4.96
CA LEU A 6 10.91 -6.41 -3.60
C LEU A 6 12.34 -6.30 -3.05
N GLN A 7 13.17 -7.33 -3.25
CA GLN A 7 14.57 -7.32 -2.84
C GLN A 7 15.33 -6.16 -3.48
N GLN A 8 15.16 -5.95 -4.79
CA GLN A 8 15.82 -4.87 -5.52
C GLN A 8 15.36 -3.48 -5.03
N LEU A 9 14.05 -3.28 -4.83
CA LEU A 9 13.51 -2.02 -4.29
C LEU A 9 14.08 -1.72 -2.91
N ARG A 10 14.20 -2.74 -2.05
CA ARG A 10 14.81 -2.61 -0.72
C ARG A 10 16.28 -2.25 -0.79
N GLU A 11 17.07 -2.95 -1.61
CA GLU A 11 18.52 -2.74 -1.73
C GLU A 11 18.87 -1.38 -2.34
N THR A 12 17.97 -0.82 -3.15
CA THR A 12 18.13 0.51 -3.75
C THR A 12 17.51 1.63 -2.92
N GLY A 13 16.96 1.33 -1.73
CA GLY A 13 16.39 2.33 -0.82
C GLY A 13 15.11 2.98 -1.35
N GLN A 14 14.37 2.30 -2.20
CA GLN A 14 13.15 2.83 -2.83
C GLN A 14 11.88 2.57 -2.01
N ILE A 15 11.94 1.63 -1.06
CA ILE A 15 10.83 1.36 -0.14
C ILE A 15 10.80 2.43 0.93
N SER A 16 9.70 3.18 1.00
CA SER A 16 9.44 4.21 2.01
C SER A 16 8.77 3.62 3.26
N LEU A 17 7.87 2.65 3.09
CA LEU A 17 7.17 1.97 4.17
C LEU A 17 7.00 0.48 3.84
N SER A 18 7.14 -0.36 4.87
CA SER A 18 6.90 -1.80 4.79
C SER A 18 6.14 -2.24 6.03
N LEU A 19 4.94 -2.80 5.85
CA LEU A 19 4.11 -3.33 6.93
C LEU A 19 3.96 -4.84 6.78
N LEU A 20 4.16 -5.55 7.89
CA LEU A 20 4.12 -7.01 7.94
C LEU A 20 3.03 -7.45 8.93
N ALA A 21 2.20 -8.41 8.53
CA ALA A 21 1.39 -9.19 9.45
C ALA A 21 2.16 -10.46 9.81
N THR A 22 2.29 -10.75 11.11
CA THR A 22 3.00 -11.93 11.60
C THR A 22 2.16 -12.71 12.60
N ASP A 23 2.40 -14.02 12.68
CA ASP A 23 1.88 -14.84 13.77
C ASP A 23 2.71 -14.68 15.07
N ASP A 24 2.36 -15.48 16.10
CA ASP A 24 3.04 -15.49 17.40
C ASP A 24 4.46 -16.08 17.35
N MET A 25 4.79 -16.83 16.30
CA MET A 25 6.12 -17.37 16.03
C MET A 25 6.98 -16.42 15.17
N GLY A 26 6.40 -15.34 14.67
CA GLY A 26 7.05 -14.35 13.81
C GLY A 26 7.06 -14.75 12.32
N GLU A 27 6.28 -15.75 11.92
CA GLU A 27 6.10 -16.08 10.50
C GLU A 27 5.31 -14.99 9.80
N ILE A 28 5.74 -14.60 8.59
CA ILE A 28 5.10 -13.53 7.82
C ILE A 28 3.85 -14.08 7.14
N LEU A 29 2.70 -13.59 7.55
CA LEU A 29 1.39 -13.91 7.00
C LEU A 29 0.92 -12.86 5.98
N GLY A 30 1.56 -11.70 5.90
CA GLY A 30 1.22 -10.68 4.90
C GLY A 30 2.21 -9.55 4.87
N HIS A 31 2.29 -8.87 3.72
CA HIS A 31 3.22 -7.79 3.47
C HIS A 31 2.63 -6.75 2.51
N ILE A 32 2.68 -5.48 2.90
CA ILE A 32 2.53 -4.34 1.99
C ILE A 32 3.85 -3.56 1.96
N ALA A 33 4.38 -3.31 0.76
CA ALA A 33 5.53 -2.45 0.53
C ALA A 33 5.13 -1.26 -0.34
N ILE A 34 5.49 -0.07 0.14
CA ILE A 34 5.16 1.22 -0.46
C ILE A 34 6.44 1.92 -0.88
N THR A 35 6.40 2.60 -2.02
CA THR A 35 7.50 3.39 -2.56
C THR A 35 7.06 4.83 -2.80
N ASP A 36 8.02 5.75 -2.86
CA ASP A 36 7.74 7.13 -3.22
C ASP A 36 7.31 7.21 -4.69
N ALA A 37 6.12 7.76 -4.93
CA ALA A 37 5.64 8.01 -6.27
C ALA A 37 6.43 9.21 -6.82
N GLN A 38 7.56 8.94 -7.50
CA GLN A 38 8.52 9.93 -8.03
C GLN A 38 7.93 11.06 -8.92
N THR A 39 6.62 11.04 -9.16
CA THR A 39 5.91 11.83 -10.16
C THR A 39 4.88 12.81 -9.57
N ALA A 40 4.55 12.76 -8.27
CA ALA A 40 3.52 13.62 -7.68
C ALA A 40 3.84 14.06 -6.25
N ASN A 41 3.70 15.37 -5.97
CA ASN A 41 3.88 15.91 -4.63
C ASN A 41 2.99 15.14 -3.63
N ASN A 42 3.62 14.58 -2.60
CA ASN A 42 2.97 13.96 -1.45
C ASN A 42 2.11 12.71 -1.76
N THR A 43 2.47 11.96 -2.80
CA THR A 43 1.81 10.70 -3.19
C THR A 43 2.73 9.51 -2.94
N GLN A 44 2.16 8.37 -2.55
CA GLN A 44 2.88 7.10 -2.40
C GLN A 44 2.28 6.02 -3.29
N GLU A 45 3.06 5.01 -3.66
CA GLU A 45 2.66 3.89 -4.52
C GLU A 45 2.74 2.57 -3.76
N ILE A 46 1.67 1.78 -3.77
CA ILE A 46 1.72 0.39 -3.33
C ILE A 46 2.37 -0.45 -4.45
N THR A 47 3.63 -0.85 -4.23
CA THR A 47 4.42 -1.59 -5.22
C THR A 47 4.40 -3.10 -4.99
N LEU A 48 4.16 -3.51 -3.74
CA LEU A 48 3.87 -4.90 -3.40
C LEU A 48 2.76 -4.93 -2.37
N TRP A 49 1.83 -5.86 -2.55
CA TRP A 49 0.91 -6.27 -1.51
C TRP A 49 0.62 -7.76 -1.68
N HIS A 50 0.74 -8.51 -0.59
CA HIS A 50 0.50 -9.93 -0.62
C HIS A 50 0.12 -10.40 0.78
N SER A 51 -0.94 -11.19 0.86
CA SER A 51 -1.15 -12.09 1.98
C SER A 51 -1.73 -13.41 1.44
N PRO A 52 -1.26 -14.57 1.91
CA PRO A 52 -1.93 -15.84 1.65
C PRO A 52 -3.33 -15.90 2.28
N ASP A 53 -3.58 -15.09 3.31
CA ASP A 53 -4.86 -14.92 3.96
C ASP A 53 -5.56 -13.66 3.44
N ALA A 54 -6.69 -13.84 2.74
CA ALA A 54 -7.45 -12.72 2.19
C ALA A 54 -7.99 -11.78 3.27
N ASP A 55 -8.20 -12.27 4.49
CA ASP A 55 -8.75 -11.49 5.60
C ASP A 55 -7.72 -10.52 6.20
N LEU A 56 -6.43 -10.69 5.90
CA LEU A 56 -5.36 -9.80 6.34
C LEU A 56 -5.08 -8.64 5.37
N VAL A 57 -5.60 -8.70 4.15
CA VAL A 57 -5.30 -7.70 3.12
C VAL A 57 -5.89 -6.34 3.48
N MET A 58 -7.16 -6.27 3.86
CA MET A 58 -7.81 -5.01 4.23
C MET A 58 -7.23 -4.40 5.51
N PRO A 59 -7.03 -5.13 6.62
CA PRO A 59 -6.39 -4.59 7.82
C PRO A 59 -4.98 -4.04 7.56
N LEU A 60 -4.16 -4.73 6.75
CA LEU A 60 -2.83 -4.24 6.39
C LEU A 60 -2.90 -2.94 5.58
N LEU A 61 -3.89 -2.83 4.70
CA LEU A 61 -4.10 -1.65 3.87
C LEU A 61 -4.59 -0.46 4.70
N ASP A 62 -5.55 -0.68 5.60
CA ASP A 62 -6.04 0.35 6.52
C ASP A 62 -4.91 0.89 7.42
N GLU A 63 -4.05 -0.01 7.93
CA GLU A 63 -2.87 0.38 8.71
C GLU A 63 -1.86 1.18 7.86
N ALA A 64 -1.67 0.78 6.59
CA ALA A 64 -0.81 1.49 5.66
C ALA A 64 -1.33 2.91 5.39
N GLU A 65 -2.62 3.05 5.13
CA GLU A 65 -3.28 4.33 4.91
C GLU A 65 -3.16 5.25 6.12
N SER A 66 -3.44 4.74 7.33
CA SER A 66 -3.33 5.49 8.58
C SER A 66 -1.89 5.93 8.83
N THR A 67 -0.92 5.01 8.71
CA THR A 67 0.50 5.31 8.90
C THR A 67 0.98 6.38 7.92
N LEU A 68 0.64 6.25 6.64
CA LEU A 68 1.03 7.23 5.63
C LEU A 68 0.42 8.60 5.88
N PHE A 69 -0.85 8.66 6.31
CA PHE A 69 -1.48 9.91 6.71
C PHE A 69 -0.74 10.58 7.89
N GLU A 70 -0.39 9.81 8.93
CA GLU A 70 0.37 10.29 10.08
C GLU A 70 1.76 10.81 9.70
N LEU A 71 2.39 10.20 8.71
CA LEU A 71 3.66 10.66 8.14
C LEU A 71 3.52 11.89 7.23
N GLY A 72 2.29 12.37 7.02
CA GLY A 72 1.98 13.60 6.29
C GLY A 72 1.65 13.40 4.81
N TYR A 73 1.57 12.15 4.33
CA TYR A 73 1.14 11.87 2.96
C TYR A 73 -0.36 12.05 2.79
N SER A 74 -0.78 12.51 1.62
CA SER A 74 -2.18 12.83 1.33
C SER A 74 -2.83 11.90 0.31
N LEU A 75 -2.03 11.18 -0.47
CA LEU A 75 -2.53 10.37 -1.58
C LEU A 75 -1.79 9.04 -1.67
N LEU A 76 -2.53 7.97 -1.84
CA LEU A 76 -2.01 6.64 -2.14
C LEU A 76 -2.50 6.23 -3.52
N LYS A 77 -1.63 5.63 -4.32
CA LYS A 77 -1.99 5.07 -5.62
C LYS A 77 -1.64 3.59 -5.72
N ILE A 78 -2.39 2.88 -6.55
CA ILE A 78 -2.23 1.44 -6.77
C ILE A 78 -2.72 1.04 -8.15
N ALA A 79 -2.20 -0.08 -8.67
CA ALA A 79 -2.71 -0.67 -9.89
C ALA A 79 -4.17 -1.15 -9.71
N PRO A 80 -5.04 -0.98 -10.72
CA PRO A 80 -6.43 -1.43 -10.66
C PRO A 80 -6.56 -2.92 -10.32
N SER A 81 -7.47 -3.26 -9.40
CA SER A 81 -7.77 -4.64 -8.99
C SER A 81 -9.05 -4.70 -8.14
N ASP A 82 -9.64 -5.89 -7.99
CA ASP A 82 -10.82 -6.10 -7.13
C ASP A 82 -10.58 -5.69 -5.67
N VAL A 83 -9.35 -5.87 -5.17
CA VAL A 83 -8.99 -5.45 -3.81
C VAL A 83 -8.93 -3.93 -3.73
N ALA A 84 -8.36 -3.27 -4.75
CA ALA A 84 -8.30 -1.82 -4.80
C ALA A 84 -9.71 -1.22 -4.84
N GLU A 85 -10.63 -1.85 -5.58
CA GLU A 85 -12.04 -1.42 -5.64
C GLU A 85 -12.71 -1.53 -4.27
N LYS A 86 -12.55 -2.68 -3.60
CA LYS A 86 -13.08 -2.91 -2.24
C LYS A 86 -12.50 -1.95 -1.21
N ALA A 87 -11.26 -1.53 -1.41
CA ALA A 87 -10.58 -0.56 -0.59
C ALA A 87 -10.87 0.90 -0.98
N GLU A 88 -11.86 1.12 -1.85
CA GLU A 88 -12.32 2.45 -2.26
C GLU A 88 -11.29 3.26 -3.06
N PHE A 89 -10.30 2.60 -3.68
CA PHE A 89 -9.46 3.23 -4.68
C PHE A 89 -10.26 3.40 -5.97
N ALA A 90 -10.13 4.58 -6.57
CA ALA A 90 -10.81 4.91 -7.82
C ALA A 90 -9.88 5.71 -8.75
N PRO A 91 -10.07 5.63 -10.08
CA PRO A 91 -9.35 6.51 -10.99
C PRO A 91 -9.75 7.97 -10.76
N LEU A 92 -8.82 8.91 -10.86
CA LEU A 92 -9.12 10.35 -10.76
C LEU A 92 -9.69 10.88 -12.09
N ASP A 93 -9.21 10.32 -13.21
CA ASP A 93 -9.72 10.55 -14.56
C ASP A 93 -10.06 9.20 -15.25
N PRO A 94 -11.09 9.13 -16.11
CA PRO A 94 -11.43 7.91 -16.86
C PRO A 94 -10.28 7.26 -17.64
N ASP A 95 -9.28 8.02 -18.05
CA ASP A 95 -8.12 7.53 -18.81
C ASP A 95 -6.91 7.16 -17.91
N ASP A 96 -7.03 7.26 -16.58
CA ASP A 96 -5.96 6.94 -15.66
C ASP A 96 -5.67 5.44 -15.59
N THR A 97 -4.39 5.09 -15.70
CA THR A 97 -3.90 3.71 -15.54
C THR A 97 -3.72 3.29 -14.09
N TRP A 98 -3.86 4.23 -13.15
CA TRP A 98 -3.71 4.05 -11.72
C TRP A 98 -5.00 4.43 -11.01
N TRP A 99 -5.28 3.76 -9.90
CA TRP A 99 -6.34 4.17 -8.98
C TRP A 99 -5.74 4.82 -7.74
N TYR A 100 -6.51 5.72 -7.15
CA TYR A 100 -6.07 6.61 -6.11
C TYR A 100 -7.05 6.59 -4.94
N LYS A 101 -6.51 6.83 -3.75
CA LYS A 101 -7.30 7.07 -2.54
C LYS A 101 -6.72 8.24 -1.76
N GLN A 102 -7.58 9.20 -1.44
CA GLN A 102 -7.21 10.30 -0.56
C GLN A 102 -7.05 9.75 0.86
N LEU A 103 -5.91 10.01 1.46
CA LEU A 103 -5.62 9.60 2.83
C LEU A 103 -6.30 10.56 3.79
N ALA A 104 -6.99 10.01 4.78
CA ALA A 104 -7.67 10.75 5.82
C ALA A 104 -7.34 10.14 7.17
N ALA A 105 -7.50 10.93 8.24
CA ALA A 105 -7.39 10.42 9.59
C ALA A 105 -8.36 9.26 9.79
N ALA A 106 -7.89 8.18 10.41
CA ALA A 106 -8.74 7.06 10.79
C ALA A 106 -9.89 7.58 11.68
N THR A 107 -11.12 7.51 11.19
CA THR A 107 -12.30 7.82 12.00
C THR A 107 -12.49 6.68 12.98
N SER A 108 -12.10 6.87 14.24
CA SER A 108 -12.38 5.92 15.31
C SER A 108 -13.90 5.75 15.44
N THR A 109 -14.42 4.57 15.08
CA THR A 109 -15.79 4.13 15.39
C THR A 109 -15.78 3.16 16.55
#